data_AF-A0A433A0I1-F1
#
_entry.id   AF-A0A433A0I1-F1
#
_cell.length_a   1.000
_cell.length_b   1.000
_cell.length_c   1.000
_cell.angle_alpha   90.00
_cell.angle_beta   90.00
_cell.angle_gamma   90.00
#
_symmetry.space_group_name_H-M   'P 1'
#
loop_
_entity.id
_entity.type
_entity.pdbx_description
1 polymer ?
#
loop_
_entity_poly.entity_id
_entity_poly.type
_entity_poly.pdbx_seq_one_letter_code
_entity_poly.pdbx_strand_id
1 'polypeptide(L)'
;MRATSISAQTRLSRRTFLLLFLISTIITASAQSQPLPAKRDYANRIYYAVQLADETLVPPPDVADLLGVRLEGRVGELKHYFLYSAPKTELQKRDDFAGDFSNDPVLQRLNELRKNTILAKRDRYIVDGIHDVAPQKLRRREKRVVLPEHLEKRQPDLLATLAHQLQIPDPGLDKQWHL
;
A
#
# COMPACT_ATOMS: atom_id res chain seq x y z
N MET A 1 -67.37 4.28 34.07
CA MET A 1 -65.90 4.14 34.23
C MET A 1 -65.24 4.75 33.01
N ARG A 2 -64.54 5.89 33.14
CA ARG A 2 -63.89 6.60 32.02
C ARG A 2 -62.38 6.32 32.03
N ALA A 3 -61.87 5.82 30.91
CA ALA A 3 -60.44 5.63 30.69
C ALA A 3 -59.77 6.98 30.39
N THR A 4 -58.70 7.29 31.11
CA THR A 4 -57.83 8.45 30.87
C THR A 4 -56.61 7.98 30.09
N SER A 5 -56.50 8.38 28.82
CA SER A 5 -55.29 8.21 28.02
C SER A 5 -54.32 9.36 28.31
N ILE A 6 -53.16 9.05 28.89
CA ILE A 6 -52.05 10.00 29.07
C ILE A 6 -51.16 9.88 27.83
N SER A 7 -51.29 10.82 26.91
CA SER A 7 -50.35 11.00 25.79
C SER A 7 -49.15 11.81 26.29
N ALA A 8 -48.02 11.14 26.52
CA ALA A 8 -46.75 11.79 26.84
C ALA A 8 -46.13 12.33 25.55
N GLN A 9 -46.45 13.58 25.19
CA GLN A 9 -45.75 14.29 24.12
C GLN A 9 -44.38 14.75 24.64
N THR A 10 -43.32 14.07 24.19
CA THR A 10 -41.93 14.45 24.41
C THR A 10 -41.64 15.75 23.67
N ARG A 11 -41.67 16.89 24.37
CA ARG A 11 -41.24 18.18 23.83
C ARG A 11 -39.72 18.18 23.71
N LEU A 12 -39.19 17.78 22.55
CA LEU A 12 -37.78 17.99 22.22
C LEU A 12 -37.49 19.49 22.25
N SER A 13 -36.65 19.91 23.19
CA SER A 13 -36.28 21.31 23.34
C SER A 13 -35.46 21.78 22.13
N ARG A 14 -35.58 23.05 21.75
CA ARG A 14 -34.74 23.66 20.69
C ARG A 14 -33.24 23.51 20.99
N ARG A 15 -32.86 23.43 22.28
CA ARG A 15 -31.48 23.22 22.74
C ARG A 15 -30.97 21.82 22.44
N THR A 16 -31.79 20.79 22.65
CA THR A 16 -31.44 19.39 22.31
C THR A 16 -31.34 19.19 20.80
N PHE A 17 -32.16 19.90 20.01
CA PHE A 17 -32.05 19.88 18.55
C PHE A 17 -30.77 20.58 18.06
N LEU A 18 -30.41 21.72 18.65
CA LEU A 18 -29.14 22.42 18.38
C LEU A 18 -27.92 21.56 18.75
N LEU A 19 -27.96 20.85 19.87
CA LEU A 19 -26.86 19.99 20.32
C LEU A 19 -26.66 18.78 19.40
N LEU A 20 -27.75 18.14 18.96
CA LEU A 20 -27.70 17.05 17.98
C LEU A 20 -27.23 17.55 16.60
N PHE A 21 -27.63 18.75 16.19
CA PHE A 21 -27.15 19.37 14.96
C PHE A 21 -25.65 19.70 15.03
N LEU A 22 -25.17 20.17 16.19
CA LEU A 22 -23.75 20.48 16.42
C LEU A 22 -22.87 19.22 16.47
N ILE A 23 -23.39 18.10 17.01
CA ILE A 23 -22.67 16.81 16.99
C ILE A 23 -22.64 16.24 15.57
N SER A 24 -23.72 16.40 14.80
CA SER A 24 -23.77 15.95 13.40
C SER A 24 -22.78 16.69 12.50
N THR A 25 -22.55 18.00 12.69
CA THR A 25 -21.58 18.76 11.87
C THR A 25 -20.13 18.37 12.14
N ILE A 26 -19.80 17.94 13.37
CA ILE A 26 -18.45 17.49 13.71
C ILE A 26 -18.13 16.16 13.02
N ILE A 27 -19.10 15.25 12.89
CA ILE A 27 -18.87 13.91 12.29
C ILE A 27 -18.63 13.99 10.78
N THR A 28 -19.25 14.94 10.05
CA THR A 28 -19.07 15.04 8.59
C THR A 28 -17.75 15.71 8.18
N ALA A 29 -17.08 16.40 9.10
CA ALA A 29 -15.83 17.13 8.81
C ALA A 29 -14.56 16.25 8.84
N SER A 30 -14.66 14.98 9.25
CA SER A 30 -13.50 14.07 9.38
C SER A 30 -13.25 13.19 8.16
N ALA A 31 -13.94 13.41 7.04
CA ALA A 31 -13.56 12.83 5.75
C ALA A 31 -12.29 13.51 5.22
N GLN A 32 -11.16 13.26 5.90
CA GLN A 32 -9.83 13.60 5.41
C GLN A 32 -9.60 12.83 4.11
N SER A 33 -9.72 13.52 2.98
CA SER A 33 -9.15 13.05 1.72
C SER A 33 -7.66 12.83 1.94
N GLN A 34 -7.22 11.58 1.95
CA GLN A 34 -5.78 11.28 1.98
C GLN A 34 -5.16 11.98 0.77
N PRO A 35 -4.20 12.90 0.97
CA PRO A 35 -3.57 13.59 -0.15
C PRO A 35 -2.99 12.54 -1.09
N LEU A 36 -3.18 12.75 -2.40
CA LEU A 36 -2.60 11.89 -3.41
C LEU A 36 -1.09 11.76 -3.13
N PRO A 37 -0.53 10.54 -3.15
CA PRO A 37 0.86 10.34 -2.81
C PRO A 37 1.73 11.21 -3.72
N ALA A 38 2.62 12.00 -3.10
CA ALA A 38 3.56 12.83 -3.84
C ALA A 38 4.35 11.97 -4.84
N LYS A 39 4.64 12.54 -6.01
CA LYS A 39 5.43 11.85 -7.02
C LYS A 39 6.82 11.53 -6.44
N ARG A 40 7.18 10.25 -6.47
CA ARG A 40 8.49 9.77 -5.97
C ARG A 40 9.63 10.24 -6.86
N ASP A 41 10.72 10.67 -6.23
CA ASP A 41 11.97 11.09 -6.87
C ASP A 41 12.98 9.94 -6.86
N TYR A 42 12.81 9.02 -7.80
CA TYR A 42 13.75 7.91 -7.98
C TYR A 42 15.09 8.33 -8.58
N ALA A 43 15.26 9.58 -9.02
CA ALA A 43 16.55 10.06 -9.52
C ALA A 43 17.51 10.25 -8.33
N ASN A 44 17.02 10.87 -7.25
CA ASN A 44 17.86 11.27 -6.12
C ASN A 44 17.65 10.45 -4.85
N ARG A 45 16.61 9.60 -4.77
CA ARG A 45 16.28 8.84 -3.57
C ARG A 45 16.12 7.35 -3.80
N ILE A 46 16.44 6.60 -2.75
CA ILE A 46 16.13 5.17 -2.59
C ILE A 46 14.96 5.07 -1.64
N TYR A 47 14.00 4.21 -1.95
CA TYR A 47 12.80 4.02 -1.15
C TYR A 47 12.83 2.66 -0.46
N TYR A 48 12.36 2.60 0.77
CA TYR A 48 12.32 1.41 1.60
C TYR A 48 10.91 1.22 2.14
N ALA A 49 10.35 0.03 1.94
CA ALA A 49 9.18 -0.40 2.69
C ALA A 49 9.66 -1.06 3.97
N VAL A 50 9.27 -0.53 5.11
CA VAL A 50 9.67 -1.02 6.43
C VAL A 50 8.45 -1.52 7.17
N GLN A 51 8.52 -2.74 7.66
CA GLN A 51 7.50 -3.34 8.51
C GLN A 51 7.81 -3.07 9.99
N LEU A 52 6.86 -2.47 10.70
CA LEU A 52 6.94 -2.20 12.13
C LEU A 52 5.98 -3.10 12.91
N ALA A 53 6.32 -3.44 14.17
CA ALA A 53 5.47 -4.27 15.03
C ALA A 53 4.09 -3.63 15.29
N ASP A 54 4.10 -2.40 15.80
CA ASP A 54 2.91 -1.59 16.07
C ASP A 54 3.32 -0.11 16.04
N GLU A 55 2.50 0.75 15.45
CA GLU A 55 2.73 2.19 15.36
C GLU A 55 2.65 2.90 16.71
N THR A 56 1.90 2.32 17.66
CA THR A 56 1.76 2.85 19.02
C THR A 56 3.01 2.59 19.85
N LEU A 57 3.70 1.47 19.60
CA LEU A 57 4.92 1.08 20.30
C LEU A 57 6.16 1.62 19.59
N VAL A 58 6.15 1.65 18.26
CA VAL A 58 7.26 2.07 17.41
C VAL A 58 6.76 3.17 16.46
N PRO A 59 6.84 4.45 16.89
CA PRO A 59 6.41 5.56 16.06
C PRO A 59 7.24 5.64 14.77
N PRO A 60 6.61 5.74 13.58
CA PRO A 60 7.33 5.89 12.32
C PRO A 60 8.35 7.05 12.25
N PRO A 61 8.09 8.23 12.85
CA PRO A 61 9.08 9.31 12.88
C PRO A 61 10.35 8.93 13.65
N ASP A 62 10.23 8.21 14.76
CA ASP A 62 11.37 7.79 15.57
C ASP A 62 12.27 6.80 14.79
N VAL A 63 11.67 5.94 13.96
CA VAL A 63 12.41 5.03 13.06
C VAL A 63 13.17 5.83 12.00
N ALA A 64 12.55 6.88 11.46
CA ALA A 64 13.19 7.78 10.50
C ALA A 64 14.44 8.45 11.10
N ASP A 65 14.31 8.99 12.31
CA ASP A 65 15.43 9.62 13.03
C ASP A 65 16.54 8.62 13.33
N LEU A 66 16.19 7.42 13.81
CA LEU A 66 17.15 6.38 14.18
C LEU A 66 17.96 5.86 12.97
N LEU A 67 17.30 5.68 11.83
CA LEU A 67 17.93 5.19 10.60
C LEU A 67 18.53 6.31 9.74
N GLY A 68 18.29 7.59 10.07
CA GLY A 68 18.74 8.73 9.28
C GLY A 68 18.04 8.83 7.92
N VAL A 69 16.77 8.43 7.84
CA VAL A 69 15.96 8.41 6.62
C VAL A 69 14.76 9.34 6.73
N ARG A 70 14.13 9.69 5.62
CA ARG A 70 12.91 10.50 5.60
C ARG A 70 11.67 9.61 5.60
N LEU A 71 10.70 9.90 6.47
CA LEU A 71 9.37 9.29 6.40
C LEU A 71 8.56 9.88 5.22
N GLU A 72 8.09 9.02 4.33
CA GLU A 72 7.25 9.40 3.17
C GLU A 72 5.76 9.13 3.42
N GLY A 73 5.44 8.21 4.35
CA GLY A 73 4.07 7.88 4.74
C GLY A 73 3.80 6.38 4.77
N ARG A 74 2.52 5.99 4.71
CA ARG A 74 2.10 4.58 4.70
C ARG A 74 2.22 3.96 3.31
N VAL A 75 2.56 2.67 3.25
CA VAL A 75 2.53 1.90 2.00
C VAL A 75 1.10 1.45 1.70
N GLY A 76 0.36 2.28 0.96
CA GLY A 76 -1.02 1.98 0.58
C GLY A 76 -1.90 1.72 1.81
N GLU A 77 -2.63 0.60 1.80
CA GLU A 77 -3.53 0.19 2.89
C GLU A 77 -2.88 -0.77 3.90
N LEU A 78 -1.57 -1.01 3.78
CA LEU A 78 -0.87 -1.96 4.65
C LEU A 78 -0.65 -1.35 6.05
N LYS A 79 -1.27 -1.98 7.07
CA LYS A 79 -1.33 -1.47 8.45
C LYS A 79 0.00 -1.34 9.18
N HIS A 80 1.03 -2.05 8.75
CA HIS A 80 2.31 -2.08 9.48
C HIS A 80 3.48 -1.65 8.60
N TYR A 81 3.19 -1.18 7.39
CA TYR A 81 4.21 -0.88 6.39
C TYR A 81 4.29 0.61 6.13
N PHE A 82 5.49 1.13 6.32
CA PHE A 82 5.82 2.53 6.14
C PHE A 82 6.86 2.69 5.05
N LEU A 83 6.69 3.73 4.25
CA LEU A 83 7.60 4.11 3.21
C LEU A 83 8.59 5.13 3.78
N TYR A 84 9.87 4.82 3.66
CA TYR A 84 10.97 5.71 3.98
C TYR A 84 11.81 5.97 2.75
N SER A 85 12.60 7.05 2.77
CA SER A 85 13.54 7.34 1.69
C SER A 85 14.86 7.91 2.18
N ALA A 86 15.94 7.46 1.57
CA ALA A 86 17.29 7.95 1.80
C ALA A 86 17.81 8.65 0.53
N PRO A 87 18.66 9.68 0.66
CA PRO A 87 19.35 10.25 -0.49
C PRO A 87 20.28 9.19 -1.11
N LYS A 88 20.37 9.17 -2.44
CA LYS A 88 21.40 8.39 -3.13
C LYS A 88 22.74 9.05 -2.92
N THR A 89 23.70 8.32 -2.37
CA THR A 89 25.11 8.73 -2.34
C THR A 89 25.71 8.52 -3.73
N GLU A 90 26.56 9.44 -4.20
CA GLU A 90 27.02 9.48 -5.60
C GLU A 90 27.77 8.21 -6.07
N LEU A 91 27.61 7.89 -7.36
CA LEU A 91 28.26 6.83 -8.15
C LEU A 91 27.84 5.36 -7.92
N GLN A 92 26.61 5.08 -7.47
CA GLN A 92 26.06 3.74 -7.67
C GLN A 92 25.57 3.60 -9.13
N LYS A 93 26.18 2.67 -9.90
CA LYS A 93 25.73 2.40 -11.26
C LYS A 93 24.27 1.95 -11.21
N ARG A 94 23.51 2.35 -12.22
CA ARG A 94 22.09 1.97 -12.35
C ARG A 94 21.88 0.45 -12.38
N ASP A 95 22.90 -0.30 -12.78
CA ASP A 95 22.93 -1.77 -12.79
C ASP A 95 23.21 -2.39 -11.42
N ASP A 96 23.80 -1.67 -10.47
CA ASP A 96 24.05 -2.20 -9.11
C ASP A 96 22.73 -2.38 -8.34
N PHE A 97 21.71 -1.58 -8.69
CA PHE A 97 20.33 -1.76 -8.23
C PHE A 97 19.63 -3.01 -8.77
N ALA A 98 20.23 -3.72 -9.75
CA ALA A 98 19.70 -4.98 -10.28
C ALA A 98 19.73 -6.12 -9.25
N GLY A 99 20.32 -5.91 -8.08
CA GLY A 99 19.80 -6.57 -6.90
C GLY A 99 20.71 -6.71 -5.70
N ASP A 100 21.89 -6.11 -5.74
CA ASP A 100 22.85 -6.22 -4.66
C ASP A 100 22.71 -5.04 -3.67
N PHE A 101 21.99 -5.29 -2.58
CA PHE A 101 21.86 -4.34 -1.46
C PHE A 101 22.86 -4.63 -0.33
N SER A 102 23.90 -5.44 -0.59
CA SER A 102 24.92 -5.76 0.43
C SER A 102 25.62 -4.52 0.99
N ASN A 103 25.81 -3.50 0.16
CA ASN A 103 26.42 -2.22 0.51
C ASN A 103 25.41 -1.08 0.73
N ASP A 104 24.15 -1.40 1.02
CA ASP A 104 23.14 -0.38 1.30
C ASP A 104 23.40 0.28 2.68
N PRO A 105 23.56 1.62 2.74
CA PRO A 105 23.92 2.31 3.98
C PRO A 105 22.83 2.22 5.05
N VAL A 106 21.55 2.15 4.67
CA VAL A 106 20.43 2.04 5.61
C VAL A 106 20.39 0.63 6.21
N LEU A 107 20.59 -0.40 5.39
CA LEU A 107 20.67 -1.78 5.87
C LEU A 107 21.91 -2.00 6.75
N GLN A 108 23.06 -1.43 6.38
CA GLN A 108 24.27 -1.46 7.20
C GLN A 108 24.02 -0.80 8.56
N ARG A 109 23.43 0.40 8.56
CA ARG A 109 23.08 1.13 9.78
C ARG A 109 22.15 0.30 10.68
N LEU A 110 21.10 -0.30 10.13
CA LEU A 110 20.19 -1.17 10.89
C LEU A 110 20.94 -2.38 11.48
N ASN A 111 21.82 -3.01 10.70
CA ASN A 111 22.60 -4.14 11.17
C ASN A 111 23.59 -3.75 12.28
N GLU A 112 24.22 -2.58 12.20
CA GLU A 112 25.05 -2.03 13.27
C GLU A 112 24.25 -1.81 14.53
N LEU A 113 23.06 -1.20 14.43
CA LEU A 113 22.17 -0.98 15.56
C LEU A 113 21.76 -2.32 16.20
N ARG A 114 21.37 -3.32 15.41
CA ARG A 114 21.02 -4.66 15.92
C ARG A 114 22.18 -5.35 16.65
N LYS A 115 23.42 -5.11 16.23
CA LYS A 115 24.63 -5.68 16.87
C LYS A 115 25.09 -4.88 18.09
N ASN A 116 24.72 -3.62 18.19
CA ASN A 116 25.18 -2.74 19.25
C ASN A 116 24.53 -3.13 20.60
N THR A 117 25.36 -3.53 21.56
CA THR A 117 24.91 -3.94 22.89
C THR A 117 24.65 -2.75 23.82
N ILE A 118 25.13 -1.56 23.47
CA ILE A 118 25.11 -0.33 24.27
C ILE A 118 24.15 0.70 23.64
N LEU A 119 22.98 0.25 23.19
CA LEU A 119 21.91 1.15 22.78
C LEU A 119 21.16 1.68 24.00
N ALA A 120 20.73 2.94 23.92
CA ALA A 120 19.76 3.46 24.87
C ALA A 120 18.51 2.57 24.85
N LYS A 121 17.87 2.39 26.01
CA LYS A 121 16.71 1.49 26.15
C LYS A 121 15.61 1.81 25.12
N ARG A 122 15.39 3.10 24.84
CA ARG A 122 14.42 3.58 23.84
C ARG A 122 14.77 3.09 22.43
N ASP A 123 16.00 3.33 22.00
CA ASP A 123 16.45 2.97 20.65
C ASP A 123 16.40 1.46 20.43
N ARG A 124 16.73 0.68 21.48
CA ARG A 124 16.66 -0.78 21.41
C ARG A 124 15.24 -1.29 21.15
N TYR A 125 14.23 -0.71 21.80
CA TYR A 125 12.83 -1.07 21.52
C TYR A 125 12.42 -0.74 20.08
N ILE A 126 12.89 0.39 19.54
CA ILE A 126 12.61 0.78 18.16
C ILE A 126 13.24 -0.24 17.19
N VAL A 127 14.51 -0.61 17.40
CA VAL A 127 15.22 -1.59 16.57
C VAL A 127 14.54 -2.96 16.60
N ASP A 128 14.17 -3.43 17.80
CA ASP A 128 13.53 -4.75 17.99
C ASP A 128 12.14 -4.81 17.32
N GLY A 129 11.45 -3.66 17.23
CA GLY A 129 10.17 -3.57 16.54
C GLY A 129 10.24 -3.34 15.03
N ILE A 130 11.44 -3.18 14.44
CA ILE A 130 11.64 -3.21 12.98
C ILE A 130 11.76 -4.67 12.54
N HIS A 131 10.69 -5.18 11.93
CA HIS A 131 10.63 -6.58 11.48
C HIS A 131 11.33 -6.81 10.14
N ASP A 132 10.99 -5.98 9.14
CA ASP A 132 11.52 -6.12 7.78
C ASP A 132 11.83 -4.76 7.17
N VAL A 133 12.84 -4.72 6.30
CA VAL A 133 13.23 -3.56 5.50
C VAL A 133 13.50 -4.02 4.08
N ALA A 134 12.57 -3.69 3.18
CA ALA A 134 12.63 -4.05 1.78
C ALA A 134 12.90 -2.82 0.90
N PRO A 135 14.10 -2.69 0.30
CA PRO A 135 14.38 -1.60 -0.62
C PRO A 135 13.61 -1.79 -1.95
N GLN A 136 13.09 -0.70 -2.50
CA GLN A 136 12.28 -0.71 -3.70
C GLN A 136 13.14 -0.80 -4.96
N LYS A 137 13.16 -1.98 -5.60
CA LYS A 137 13.80 -2.18 -6.92
C LYS A 137 12.86 -1.72 -8.05
N LEU A 138 13.33 -0.78 -8.87
CA LEU A 138 12.61 -0.38 -10.08
C LEU A 138 12.74 -1.47 -11.14
N ARG A 139 11.65 -2.18 -11.40
CA ARG A 139 11.57 -3.09 -12.56
C ARG A 139 11.31 -2.28 -13.82
N ARG A 140 12.11 -2.51 -14.85
CA ARG A 140 11.80 -2.03 -16.20
C ARG A 140 10.47 -2.65 -16.62
N ARG A 141 9.49 -1.81 -16.96
CA ARG A 141 8.27 -2.30 -17.58
C ARG A 141 8.62 -2.73 -18.99
N GLU A 142 8.58 -4.02 -19.24
CA GLU A 142 8.58 -4.55 -20.60
C GLU A 142 7.13 -4.62 -21.06
N LYS A 143 6.89 -4.15 -22.30
CA LYS A 143 5.59 -4.32 -22.92
C LYS A 143 5.37 -5.84 -23.01
N ARG A 144 4.18 -6.30 -22.58
CA ARG A 144 3.78 -7.69 -22.81
C ARG A 144 4.03 -8.00 -24.28
N VAL A 145 4.74 -9.10 -24.56
CA VAL A 145 5.11 -9.51 -25.92
C VAL A 145 3.88 -9.37 -26.80
N VAL A 146 4.03 -8.70 -27.95
CA VAL A 146 2.98 -8.64 -28.97
C VAL A 146 2.67 -10.08 -29.33
N LEU A 147 1.39 -10.46 -29.33
CA LEU A 147 0.99 -11.81 -29.69
C LEU A 147 1.69 -12.16 -31.01
N PRO A 148 2.40 -13.30 -31.12
CA PRO A 148 3.04 -13.68 -32.37
C PRO A 148 2.07 -13.53 -33.54
N GLU A 149 2.48 -12.91 -34.65
CA GLU A 149 1.58 -12.60 -35.78
C GLU A 149 0.83 -13.83 -36.32
N HIS A 150 1.37 -15.03 -36.12
CA HIS A 150 0.72 -16.29 -36.50
C HIS A 150 -0.50 -16.67 -35.64
N LEU A 151 -0.63 -16.10 -34.43
CA LEU A 151 -1.81 -16.25 -33.56
C LEU A 151 -2.88 -15.20 -33.82
N GLU A 152 -2.58 -14.12 -34.55
CA GLU A 152 -3.57 -13.08 -34.88
C GLU A 152 -4.59 -13.56 -35.92
N LYS A 153 -4.22 -14.55 -36.74
CA LYS A 153 -5.13 -15.17 -37.70
C LYS A 153 -5.92 -16.27 -37.02
N ARG A 154 -6.95 -15.89 -36.25
CA ARG A 154 -8.09 -16.79 -36.02
C ARG A 154 -8.52 -17.29 -37.39
N GLN A 155 -8.43 -18.60 -37.60
CA GLN A 155 -8.99 -19.26 -38.77
C GLN A 155 -10.42 -19.64 -38.39
N PRO A 156 -11.44 -18.77 -38.63
CA PRO A 156 -12.82 -19.05 -38.24
C PRO A 156 -13.30 -20.38 -38.83
N ASP A 157 -12.80 -20.71 -40.02
CA ASP A 157 -13.09 -21.95 -40.72
C ASP A 157 -12.55 -23.18 -39.98
N LEU A 158 -11.40 -23.08 -39.31
CA LEU A 158 -10.80 -24.17 -38.54
C LEU A 158 -11.60 -24.44 -37.24
N LEU A 159 -11.99 -23.39 -36.52
CA LEU A 159 -12.81 -23.54 -35.31
C LEU A 159 -14.19 -24.10 -35.62
N ALA A 160 -14.84 -23.64 -36.70
CA ALA A 160 -16.11 -24.19 -37.16
C ALA A 160 -15.97 -25.67 -37.57
N THR A 161 -14.88 -26.02 -38.26
CA THR A 161 -14.59 -27.41 -38.65
C THR A 161 -14.36 -28.31 -37.42
N LEU A 162 -13.59 -27.86 -36.44
CA LEU A 162 -13.33 -28.59 -35.20
C LEU A 162 -14.58 -28.74 -34.34
N ALA A 163 -15.40 -27.69 -34.23
CA ALA A 163 -16.68 -27.74 -33.51
C ALA A 163 -17.62 -28.80 -34.11
N HIS A 164 -17.66 -28.88 -35.44
CA HIS A 164 -18.44 -29.90 -36.15
C HIS A 164 -17.86 -31.31 -35.98
N GLN A 165 -16.53 -31.47 -36.08
CA GLN A 165 -15.86 -32.77 -35.89
C GLN A 165 -16.01 -33.30 -34.45
N LEU A 166 -15.90 -32.42 -33.46
CA LEU A 166 -15.97 -32.77 -32.03
C LEU A 166 -17.38 -32.69 -31.46
N GLN A 167 -18.38 -32.36 -32.30
CA GLN A 167 -19.79 -32.24 -31.93
C GLN A 167 -20.02 -31.33 -30.71
N ILE A 168 -19.27 -30.22 -30.63
CA ILE A 168 -19.35 -29.29 -29.51
C ILE A 168 -20.59 -28.40 -29.71
N PRO A 169 -21.62 -28.50 -28.84
CA PRO A 169 -22.86 -27.75 -29.02
C PRO A 169 -22.80 -26.33 -28.40
N ASP A 170 -21.64 -25.89 -27.92
CA ASP A 170 -21.48 -24.61 -27.19
C ASP A 170 -21.59 -23.40 -28.14
N PRO A 171 -22.66 -22.59 -28.04
CA PRO A 171 -22.83 -21.39 -28.86
C PRO A 171 -21.89 -20.24 -28.46
N GLY A 172 -21.10 -20.39 -27.39
CA GLY A 172 -20.09 -19.42 -26.94
C GLY A 172 -18.66 -19.76 -27.35
N LEU A 173 -18.44 -20.87 -28.06
CA LEU A 173 -17.11 -21.33 -28.48
C LEU A 173 -16.39 -20.30 -29.36
N ASP A 174 -17.14 -19.56 -30.18
CA ASP A 174 -16.63 -18.46 -31.00
C ASP A 174 -16.14 -17.26 -30.17
N LYS A 175 -16.55 -17.13 -28.90
CA LYS A 175 -16.17 -16.02 -28.00
C LYS A 175 -15.04 -16.40 -27.03
N GLN A 176 -14.73 -17.68 -26.91
CA GLN A 176 -13.66 -18.19 -26.06
C GLN A 176 -12.31 -17.98 -26.77
N TRP A 177 -11.69 -16.83 -26.52
CA TRP A 177 -10.43 -16.41 -27.15
C TRP A 177 -9.18 -17.18 -26.66
N HIS A 178 -9.32 -17.99 -25.61
CA HIS A 178 -8.23 -18.71 -24.96
C HIS A 178 -8.16 -20.19 -25.35
N LEU A 179 -9.04 -20.65 -26.24
CA LEU A 179 -9.02 -21.96 -26.88
C LEU A 179 -8.28 -21.89 -28.22
#